data_AF-A0A9D8SV13-F1
#
_entry.id   AF-A0A9D8SV13-F1
#
_cell.length_a   1.000
_cell.length_b   1.000
_cell.length_c   1.000
_cell.angle_alpha   90.00
_cell.angle_beta   90.00
_cell.angle_gamma   90.00
#
_symmetry.space_group_name_H-M   'P 1'
#
loop_
_entity.id
_entity.type
_entity.pdbx_description
1 polymer ?
#
loop_
_entity_poly.entity_id
_entity_poly.type
_entity_poly.pdbx_seq_one_letter_code
_entity_poly.pdbx_strand_id
1 'polypeptide(L)'
;METWGVLTYYTAFTILVIGYLLGSIPSAVWIGKKYYGIDIREHGSKNAGTTNMLRVLGKRAALPVFVIDYFKGFGGVMLTALLRYDNSVSEAWLINMRIIATVAVVLGHIFPIFAGFRGGKGVATLLGAGTAIYPPILLMCFGIWCLVFAISHYVSLASMVAGCCYPLLVMIFATMTYDPAAPFQSVPFIIFSWVVAVLLVWTHRKNIGRLRDGTESQIYLWLKPEEKAENKGDNGGEGGLKTLESVIKNAYYESSMRAQEEAKKGE
;
A
#
# COMPACT_ATOMS: atom_id res chain seq x y z
N MET A 1 -20.53 -23.26 25.88
CA MET A 1 -20.06 -23.01 24.50
C MET A 1 -21.25 -22.45 23.75
N GLU A 2 -21.20 -21.17 23.38
CA GLU A 2 -22.19 -20.62 22.44
C GLU A 2 -22.08 -21.43 21.15
N THR A 3 -23.12 -22.18 20.82
CA THR A 3 -23.15 -22.99 19.60
C THR A 3 -23.64 -22.08 18.50
N TRP A 4 -22.71 -21.49 17.74
CA TRP A 4 -23.10 -20.71 16.57
C TRP A 4 -23.80 -21.61 15.56
N GLY A 5 -24.67 -21.00 14.76
CA GLY A 5 -25.27 -21.69 13.64
C GLY A 5 -24.19 -22.25 12.72
N VAL A 6 -24.39 -23.45 12.20
CA VAL A 6 -23.53 -24.05 11.16
C VAL A 6 -23.32 -23.10 9.98
N LEU A 7 -24.35 -22.32 9.63
CA LEU A 7 -24.29 -21.28 8.60
C LEU A 7 -23.26 -20.17 8.91
N THR A 8 -23.04 -19.84 10.18
CA THR A 8 -22.11 -18.78 10.61
C THR A 8 -20.67 -19.19 10.38
N TYR A 9 -20.34 -20.46 10.65
CA TYR A 9 -19.03 -21.02 10.32
C TYR A 9 -18.78 -21.05 8.81
N TYR A 10 -19.76 -21.49 8.01
CA TYR A 10 -19.64 -21.49 6.55
C TYR A 10 -19.50 -20.08 5.98
N THR A 11 -20.25 -19.12 6.52
CA THR A 11 -20.18 -17.71 6.13
C THR A 11 -18.81 -17.13 6.46
N ALA A 12 -18.30 -17.36 7.67
CA ALA A 12 -16.98 -16.90 8.09
C ALA A 12 -15.87 -17.47 7.19
N PHE A 13 -15.90 -18.79 6.93
CA PHE A 13 -14.94 -19.43 6.04
C PHE A 13 -14.99 -18.84 4.61
N THR A 14 -16.20 -18.66 4.08
CA THR A 14 -16.41 -18.06 2.75
C THR A 14 -15.87 -16.64 2.68
N ILE A 15 -16.06 -15.83 3.71
CA ILE A 15 -15.50 -14.48 3.82
C ILE A 15 -13.98 -14.51 3.76
N LEU A 16 -13.32 -15.46 4.44
CA LEU A 16 -11.85 -15.58 4.41
C LEU A 16 -11.35 -15.96 3.01
N VAL A 17 -12.01 -16.90 2.34
CA VAL A 17 -11.68 -17.28 0.96
C VAL A 17 -11.85 -16.09 0.02
N ILE A 18 -12.99 -15.40 0.08
CA ILE A 18 -13.24 -14.21 -0.75
C ILE A 18 -12.23 -13.10 -0.41
N GLY A 19 -11.92 -12.88 0.87
CA GLY A 19 -10.92 -11.92 1.31
C GLY A 19 -9.55 -12.18 0.70
N TYR A 20 -9.08 -13.42 0.72
CA TYR A 20 -7.83 -13.81 0.07
C TYR A 20 -7.88 -13.59 -1.46
N LEU A 21 -8.97 -13.95 -2.12
CA LEU A 21 -9.14 -13.76 -3.57
C LEU A 21 -9.19 -12.27 -3.95
N LEU A 22 -9.90 -11.44 -3.19
CA LEU A 22 -9.92 -9.99 -3.35
C LEU A 22 -8.53 -9.40 -3.16
N GLY A 23 -7.81 -9.82 -2.11
CA GLY A 23 -6.44 -9.42 -1.87
C GLY A 23 -5.51 -9.79 -3.04
N SER A 24 -5.75 -10.97 -3.63
CA SER A 24 -4.97 -11.54 -4.73
C SER A 24 -5.10 -10.80 -6.06
N ILE A 25 -5.98 -9.79 -6.18
CA ILE A 25 -6.07 -8.94 -7.36
C ILE A 25 -4.75 -8.17 -7.53
N PRO A 26 -3.95 -8.46 -8.59
CA PRO A 26 -2.61 -7.92 -8.76
C PRO A 26 -2.67 -6.61 -9.55
N SER A 27 -3.33 -5.60 -8.96
CA SER A 27 -3.63 -4.30 -9.55
C SER A 27 -2.43 -3.67 -10.28
N ALA A 28 -1.25 -3.66 -9.66
CA ALA A 28 -0.02 -3.11 -10.23
C ALA A 28 0.45 -3.87 -11.49
N VAL A 29 0.33 -5.20 -11.50
CA VAL A 29 0.73 -6.03 -12.64
C VAL A 29 -0.26 -5.86 -13.79
N TRP A 30 -1.55 -5.89 -13.50
CA TRP A 30 -2.59 -5.71 -14.52
C TRP A 30 -2.52 -4.32 -15.15
N ILE A 31 -2.39 -3.27 -14.34
CA ILE A 31 -2.29 -1.90 -14.85
C ILE A 31 -1.00 -1.70 -15.64
N GLY A 32 0.14 -2.17 -15.12
CA GLY A 32 1.43 -2.09 -15.82
C GLY A 32 1.39 -2.77 -17.19
N LYS A 33 0.91 -4.02 -17.26
CA LYS A 33 0.86 -4.77 -18.52
C LYS A 33 -0.17 -4.20 -19.50
N LYS A 34 -1.39 -3.91 -19.03
CA LYS A 34 -2.50 -3.51 -19.91
C LYS A 34 -2.35 -2.11 -20.47
N TYR A 35 -1.89 -1.15 -19.66
CA TYR A 35 -1.85 0.26 -20.06
C TYR A 35 -0.44 0.77 -20.40
N TYR A 36 0.61 0.08 -19.97
CA TYR A 36 2.00 0.51 -20.18
C TYR A 36 2.88 -0.55 -20.85
N GLY A 37 2.35 -1.74 -21.15
CA GLY A 37 3.08 -2.81 -21.85
C GLY A 37 4.22 -3.45 -21.06
N ILE A 38 4.36 -3.18 -19.76
CA ILE A 38 5.48 -3.69 -18.94
C ILE A 38 5.01 -4.44 -17.70
N ASP A 39 5.75 -5.46 -17.28
CA ASP A 39 5.55 -6.07 -15.97
C ASP A 39 6.32 -5.26 -14.91
N ILE A 40 5.59 -4.54 -14.04
CA ILE A 40 6.22 -3.68 -13.02
C ILE A 40 7.22 -4.42 -12.11
N ARG A 41 7.10 -5.75 -12.00
CA ARG A 41 8.01 -6.59 -11.18
C ARG A 41 9.40 -6.75 -11.79
N GLU A 42 9.57 -6.39 -13.05
CA GLU A 42 10.86 -6.44 -13.75
C GLU A 42 11.61 -5.10 -13.66
N HIS A 43 10.94 -4.05 -13.19
CA HIS A 43 11.48 -2.69 -13.14
C HIS A 43 11.56 -2.11 -11.72
N GLY A 44 12.42 -1.11 -11.55
CA GLY A 44 12.58 -0.38 -10.29
C GLY A 44 12.95 -1.30 -9.11
N SER A 45 12.14 -1.27 -8.06
CA SER A 45 12.33 -2.09 -6.86
C SER A 45 11.88 -3.56 -7.00
N LYS A 46 11.33 -3.92 -8.17
CA LYS A 46 10.78 -5.26 -8.47
C LYS A 46 9.58 -5.70 -7.62
N ASN A 47 9.01 -4.78 -6.84
CA ASN A 47 7.79 -5.02 -6.05
C ASN A 47 6.53 -4.65 -6.86
N ALA A 48 5.47 -5.45 -6.75
CA ALA A 48 4.19 -5.19 -7.38
C ALA A 48 3.29 -4.27 -6.51
N GLY A 49 3.76 -3.06 -6.20
CA GLY A 49 3.01 -2.12 -5.35
C GLY A 49 3.07 -0.67 -5.83
N THR A 50 2.21 0.16 -5.24
CA THR A 50 2.04 1.59 -5.56
C THR A 50 3.37 2.35 -5.64
N THR A 51 4.28 2.18 -4.67
CA THR A 51 5.55 2.90 -4.65
C THR A 51 6.40 2.60 -5.88
N ASN A 52 6.42 1.35 -6.34
CA ASN A 52 7.17 0.98 -7.53
C ASN A 52 6.52 1.53 -8.80
N MET A 53 5.19 1.47 -8.87
CA MET A 53 4.42 2.11 -9.95
C MET A 53 4.70 3.61 -10.02
N LEU A 54 4.76 4.28 -8.87
CA LEU A 54 4.99 5.72 -8.79
C LEU A 54 6.38 6.08 -9.30
N ARG A 55 7.35 5.23 -9.01
CA ARG A 55 8.74 5.39 -9.43
C ARG A 55 8.95 5.15 -10.93
N VAL A 56 8.34 4.09 -11.47
CA VAL A 56 8.60 3.63 -12.84
C VAL A 56 7.66 4.30 -13.85
N LEU A 57 6.37 4.40 -13.52
CA LEU A 57 5.30 4.82 -14.43
C LEU A 57 4.64 6.15 -14.01
N GLY A 58 5.04 6.73 -12.88
CA GLY A 58 4.55 8.02 -12.40
C GLY A 58 3.20 7.97 -11.68
N LYS A 59 2.76 9.15 -11.23
CA LYS A 59 1.57 9.30 -10.36
C LYS A 59 0.26 8.84 -11.01
N ARG A 60 0.12 9.01 -12.32
CA ARG A 60 -1.08 8.61 -13.08
C ARG A 60 -1.30 7.09 -13.04
N ALA A 61 -0.21 6.31 -13.07
CA ALA A 61 -0.28 4.86 -12.97
C ALA A 61 -0.40 4.37 -11.52
N ALA A 62 0.27 5.04 -10.59
CA ALA A 62 0.30 4.65 -9.17
C ALA A 62 -1.01 4.92 -8.44
N LEU A 63 -1.70 6.02 -8.73
CA LEU A 63 -2.92 6.39 -8.00
C LEU A 63 -4.03 5.34 -8.14
N PRO A 64 -4.39 4.84 -9.34
CA PRO A 64 -5.37 3.76 -9.47
C PRO A 64 -4.96 2.48 -8.74
N VAL A 65 -3.67 2.11 -8.77
CA VAL A 65 -3.13 0.96 -8.03
C VAL A 65 -3.33 1.13 -6.53
N PHE A 66 -2.99 2.30 -5.98
CA PHE A 66 -3.21 2.61 -4.57
C PHE A 66 -4.69 2.49 -4.18
N VAL A 67 -5.57 3.09 -4.98
CA VAL A 67 -7.01 3.11 -4.74
C VAL A 67 -7.57 1.67 -4.74
N ILE A 68 -7.21 0.86 -5.73
CA ILE A 68 -7.65 -0.55 -5.80
C ILE A 68 -7.08 -1.35 -4.62
N ASP A 69 -5.80 -1.17 -4.29
CA ASP A 69 -5.17 -1.90 -3.19
C ASP A 69 -5.70 -1.51 -1.81
N TYR A 70 -6.12 -0.26 -1.63
CA TYR A 70 -6.82 0.23 -0.47
C TYR A 70 -8.22 -0.39 -0.39
N PHE A 71 -9.02 -0.27 -1.44
CA PHE A 71 -10.41 -0.72 -1.42
C PHE A 71 -10.56 -2.24 -1.37
N LYS A 72 -9.61 -3.02 -1.94
CA LYS A 72 -9.64 -4.47 -1.76
C LYS A 72 -9.40 -4.86 -0.29
N GLY A 73 -8.51 -4.15 0.41
CA GLY A 73 -8.28 -4.32 1.85
C GLY A 73 -9.50 -3.95 2.67
N PHE A 74 -10.06 -2.77 2.41
CA PHE A 74 -11.26 -2.27 3.06
C PHE A 74 -12.45 -3.22 2.85
N GLY A 75 -12.75 -3.57 1.60
CA GLY A 75 -13.85 -4.45 1.23
C GLY A 75 -13.68 -5.86 1.81
N GLY A 76 -12.47 -6.42 1.76
CA GLY A 76 -12.19 -7.75 2.31
C GLY A 76 -12.49 -7.87 3.80
N VAL A 77 -12.21 -6.83 4.58
CA VAL A 77 -12.56 -6.78 6.01
C VAL A 77 -14.03 -6.41 6.22
N MET A 78 -14.58 -5.51 5.42
CA MET A 78 -15.99 -5.09 5.57
C MET A 78 -16.98 -6.25 5.31
N LEU A 79 -16.58 -7.27 4.55
CA LEU A 79 -17.36 -8.50 4.39
C LEU A 79 -17.69 -9.19 5.72
N THR A 80 -16.90 -9.01 6.79
CA THR A 80 -17.23 -9.58 8.10
C THR A 80 -18.50 -8.97 8.70
N ALA A 81 -18.95 -7.79 8.24
CA ALA A 81 -20.21 -7.20 8.66
C ALA A 81 -21.42 -8.08 8.30
N LEU A 82 -21.29 -8.94 7.28
CA LEU A 82 -22.32 -9.91 6.92
C LEU A 82 -22.61 -10.90 8.05
N LEU A 83 -21.66 -11.16 8.96
CA LEU A 83 -21.83 -12.08 10.10
C LEU A 83 -22.80 -11.53 11.17
N ARG A 84 -23.17 -10.25 11.11
CA ARG A 84 -24.17 -9.64 12.02
C ARG A 84 -25.59 -10.17 11.82
N TYR A 85 -25.84 -10.98 10.79
CA TYR A 85 -27.12 -11.66 10.63
C TYR A 85 -27.40 -12.66 11.77
N ASP A 86 -26.34 -13.18 12.41
CA ASP A 86 -26.43 -14.08 13.54
C ASP A 86 -26.28 -13.29 14.85
N ASN A 87 -27.37 -13.17 15.61
CA ASN A 87 -27.41 -12.45 16.88
C ASN A 87 -26.52 -13.08 17.98
N SER A 88 -26.05 -14.31 17.80
CA SER A 88 -25.09 -14.94 18.71
C SER A 88 -23.65 -14.46 18.51
N VAL A 89 -23.37 -13.70 17.45
CA VAL A 89 -22.05 -13.13 17.18
C VAL A 89 -21.83 -11.89 18.05
N SER A 90 -21.01 -12.03 19.09
CA SER A 90 -20.58 -10.91 19.92
C SER A 90 -19.62 -9.96 19.18
N GLU A 91 -19.55 -8.69 19.60
CA GLU A 91 -18.61 -7.70 19.05
C GLU A 91 -17.15 -8.14 19.22
N ALA A 92 -16.82 -8.77 20.36
CA ALA A 92 -15.49 -9.31 20.60
C ALA A 92 -15.11 -10.37 19.56
N TRP A 93 -16.05 -11.25 19.21
CA TRP A 93 -15.81 -12.23 18.16
C TRP A 93 -15.69 -11.60 16.78
N LEU A 94 -16.52 -10.60 16.48
CA LEU A 94 -16.48 -9.88 15.21
C LEU A 94 -15.13 -9.15 15.01
N ILE A 95 -14.55 -8.58 16.08
CA ILE A 95 -13.20 -7.99 16.06
C ILE A 95 -12.16 -9.05 15.70
N ASN A 96 -12.22 -10.24 16.31
CA ASN A 96 -11.31 -11.34 15.98
C ASN A 96 -11.44 -11.77 14.52
N MET A 97 -12.67 -11.85 14.00
CA MET A 97 -12.90 -12.14 12.58
C MET A 97 -12.35 -11.05 11.65
N ARG A 98 -12.47 -9.76 12.02
CA ARG A 98 -11.87 -8.65 11.26
C ARG A 98 -10.35 -8.75 11.21
N ILE A 99 -9.71 -9.17 12.30
CA ILE A 99 -8.26 -9.42 12.33
C ILE A 99 -7.90 -10.56 11.36
N ILE A 100 -8.60 -11.69 11.42
CA ILE A 100 -8.33 -12.84 10.55
C ILE A 100 -8.60 -12.50 9.08
N ALA A 101 -9.68 -11.76 8.78
CA ALA A 101 -9.98 -11.27 7.44
C ALA A 101 -8.90 -10.29 6.93
N THR A 102 -8.36 -9.44 7.81
CA THR A 102 -7.21 -8.58 7.49
C THR A 102 -5.99 -9.40 7.09
N VAL A 103 -5.68 -10.45 7.83
CA VAL A 103 -4.59 -11.37 7.49
C VAL A 103 -4.86 -12.03 6.14
N ALA A 104 -6.07 -12.55 5.89
CA ALA A 104 -6.43 -13.20 4.64
C ALA A 104 -6.26 -12.28 3.41
N VAL A 105 -6.78 -11.04 3.47
CA VAL A 105 -6.68 -10.09 2.35
C VAL A 105 -5.25 -9.59 2.13
N VAL A 106 -4.48 -9.40 3.20
CA VAL A 106 -3.07 -9.00 3.09
C VAL A 106 -2.21 -10.16 2.56
N LEU A 107 -2.47 -11.39 2.99
CA LEU A 107 -1.82 -12.58 2.41
C LEU A 107 -2.13 -12.73 0.93
N GLY A 108 -3.38 -12.47 0.51
CA GLY A 108 -3.72 -12.39 -0.91
C GLY A 108 -2.90 -11.34 -1.65
N HIS A 109 -2.71 -10.16 -1.08
CA HIS A 109 -1.89 -9.11 -1.70
C HIS A 109 -0.39 -9.49 -1.82
N ILE A 110 0.16 -10.14 -0.79
CA ILE A 110 1.58 -10.52 -0.76
C ILE A 110 1.84 -11.74 -1.66
N PHE A 111 0.93 -12.72 -1.62
CA PHE A 111 0.99 -13.97 -2.36
C PHE A 111 -0.24 -14.11 -3.28
N PRO A 112 -0.36 -13.26 -4.31
CA PRO A 112 -1.52 -13.24 -5.19
C PRO A 112 -1.55 -14.46 -6.09
N ILE A 113 -2.60 -15.27 -5.95
CA ILE A 113 -2.79 -16.46 -6.80
C ILE A 113 -2.86 -16.10 -8.29
N PHE A 114 -3.45 -14.94 -8.62
CA PHE A 114 -3.60 -14.45 -9.99
C PHE A 114 -2.32 -13.86 -10.62
N ALA A 115 -1.21 -13.83 -9.88
CA ALA A 115 0.08 -13.32 -10.38
C ALA A 115 1.27 -14.21 -10.00
N GLY A 116 1.04 -15.52 -9.82
CA GLY A 116 2.10 -16.48 -9.53
C GLY A 116 2.76 -16.26 -8.16
N PHE A 117 1.97 -15.83 -7.16
CA PHE A 117 2.38 -15.62 -5.78
C PHE A 117 3.51 -14.58 -5.58
N ARG A 118 3.68 -13.68 -6.56
CA ARG A 118 4.66 -12.58 -6.51
C ARG A 118 3.96 -11.23 -6.44
N GLY A 119 3.62 -10.81 -5.23
CA GLY A 119 2.85 -9.61 -4.94
C GLY A 119 3.65 -8.41 -4.44
N GLY A 120 2.97 -7.55 -3.68
CA GLY A 120 3.53 -6.36 -3.06
C GLY A 120 3.76 -6.53 -1.55
N LYS A 121 4.04 -5.42 -0.85
CA LYS A 121 4.27 -5.43 0.61
C LYS A 121 3.00 -5.29 1.46
N GLY A 122 1.86 -4.99 0.83
CA GLY A 122 0.58 -4.89 1.52
C GLY A 122 0.31 -3.58 2.27
N VAL A 123 1.15 -2.54 2.18
CA VAL A 123 0.96 -1.28 2.95
C VAL A 123 -0.40 -0.62 2.66
N ALA A 124 -0.76 -0.43 1.38
CA ALA A 124 -2.05 0.16 1.01
C ALA A 124 -3.24 -0.75 1.40
N THR A 125 -3.06 -2.06 1.29
CA THR A 125 -4.08 -3.05 1.70
C THR A 125 -4.27 -3.10 3.21
N LEU A 126 -3.19 -2.99 3.99
CA LEU A 126 -3.23 -2.84 5.45
C LEU A 126 -3.92 -1.54 5.86
N LEU A 127 -3.64 -0.43 5.17
CA LEU A 127 -4.31 0.86 5.42
C LEU A 127 -5.83 0.75 5.21
N GLY A 128 -6.26 0.15 4.10
CA GLY A 128 -7.68 -0.07 3.81
C GLY A 128 -8.35 -1.03 4.81
N ALA A 129 -7.71 -2.17 5.07
CA ALA A 129 -8.19 -3.17 6.02
C ALA A 129 -8.32 -2.59 7.44
N GLY A 130 -7.31 -1.87 7.92
CA GLY A 130 -7.34 -1.20 9.21
C GLY A 130 -8.42 -0.12 9.29
N THR A 131 -8.66 0.62 8.19
CA THR A 131 -9.73 1.62 8.13
C THR A 131 -11.10 0.97 8.30
N ALA A 132 -11.32 -0.23 7.76
CA ALA A 132 -12.55 -0.97 7.97
C ALA A 132 -12.75 -1.44 9.43
N ILE A 133 -11.68 -1.56 10.22
CA ILE A 133 -11.76 -1.90 11.65
C ILE A 133 -12.04 -0.65 12.49
N TYR A 134 -11.18 0.36 12.37
CA TYR A 134 -11.29 1.59 13.15
C TYR A 134 -10.63 2.79 12.44
N PRO A 135 -11.42 3.59 11.68
CA PRO A 135 -10.90 4.69 10.87
C PRO A 135 -10.03 5.72 11.62
N PRO A 136 -10.36 6.19 12.84
CA PRO A 136 -9.61 7.28 13.47
C PRO A 136 -8.12 6.98 13.65
N ILE A 137 -7.76 5.78 14.14
CA ILE A 137 -6.36 5.38 14.34
C ILE A 137 -5.61 5.35 13.01
N LEU A 138 -6.23 4.79 11.97
CA LEU A 138 -5.58 4.67 10.66
C LEU A 138 -5.45 6.01 9.93
N LEU A 139 -6.41 6.93 10.10
CA LEU A 139 -6.31 8.28 9.57
C LEU A 139 -5.17 9.06 10.23
N MET A 140 -4.95 8.91 11.54
CA MET A 140 -3.78 9.50 12.21
C MET A 140 -2.48 8.87 11.71
N CYS A 141 -2.42 7.55 11.55
CA CYS A 141 -1.25 6.88 10.96
C CYS A 141 -0.97 7.39 9.54
N PHE A 142 -2.01 7.60 8.74
CA PHE A 142 -1.89 8.17 7.40
C PHE A 142 -1.44 9.64 7.43
N GLY A 143 -1.91 10.43 8.40
CA GLY A 143 -1.41 11.79 8.64
C GLY A 143 0.08 11.82 8.97
N ILE A 144 0.53 10.93 9.87
CA ILE A 144 1.96 10.75 10.21
C ILE A 144 2.74 10.33 8.96
N TRP A 145 2.21 9.39 8.18
CA TRP A 145 2.81 8.98 6.92
C TRP A 145 2.99 10.16 5.97
N CYS A 146 1.95 10.97 5.76
CA CYS A 146 2.00 12.16 4.91
C CYS A 146 3.03 13.18 5.39
N LEU A 147 3.08 13.42 6.71
CA LEU A 147 4.05 14.34 7.31
C LEU A 147 5.50 13.86 7.09
N VAL A 148 5.80 12.61 7.43
CA VAL A 148 7.14 12.04 7.26
C VAL A 148 7.53 12.00 5.78
N PHE A 149 6.58 11.66 4.90
CA PHE A 149 6.82 11.67 3.46
C PHE A 149 7.09 13.07 2.90
N ALA A 150 6.34 14.07 3.36
CA ALA A 150 6.50 15.46 2.93
C ALA A 150 7.88 16.03 3.30
N ILE A 151 8.40 15.64 4.47
CA ILE A 151 9.72 16.09 4.97
C ILE A 151 10.86 15.30 4.32
N SER A 152 10.74 13.97 4.26
CA SER A 152 11.88 13.09 3.90
C SER A 152 11.93 12.66 2.44
N HIS A 153 10.81 12.77 1.72
CA HIS A 153 10.60 12.21 0.37
C HIS A 153 10.78 10.68 0.26
N TYR A 154 10.95 9.96 1.38
CA TYR A 154 11.10 8.51 1.42
C TYR A 154 9.78 7.82 1.78
N VAL A 155 9.16 7.15 0.81
CA VAL A 155 7.93 6.36 1.05
C VAL A 155 8.16 5.21 2.04
N SER A 156 9.33 4.57 1.98
CA SER A 156 9.67 3.48 2.89
C SER A 156 9.81 3.95 4.33
N LEU A 157 10.47 5.09 4.57
CA LEU A 157 10.60 5.68 5.90
C LEU A 157 9.23 6.07 6.46
N ALA A 158 8.42 6.79 5.66
CA ALA A 158 7.07 7.16 6.06
C ALA A 158 6.20 5.96 6.44
N SER A 159 6.30 4.86 5.68
CA SER A 159 5.56 3.62 5.94
C SER A 159 6.02 2.96 7.25
N MET A 160 7.32 2.90 7.51
CA MET A 160 7.86 2.32 8.74
C MET A 160 7.50 3.15 9.97
N VAL A 161 7.63 4.48 9.91
CA VAL A 161 7.28 5.36 11.03
C VAL A 161 5.78 5.26 11.34
N ALA A 162 4.92 5.37 10.33
CA ALA A 162 3.48 5.21 10.53
C ALA A 162 3.11 3.82 11.10
N GLY A 163 3.76 2.75 10.61
CA GLY A 163 3.59 1.39 11.11
C GLY A 163 4.01 1.22 12.57
N CYS A 164 5.10 1.84 13.00
CA CYS A 164 5.54 1.84 14.41
C CYS A 164 4.65 2.70 15.31
N CYS A 165 4.07 3.78 14.78
CA CYS A 165 3.10 4.60 15.53
C CYS A 165 1.76 3.88 15.72
N TYR A 166 1.40 2.91 14.87
CA TYR A 166 0.13 2.20 14.96
C TYR A 166 -0.13 1.55 16.35
N PRO A 167 0.72 0.64 16.87
CA PRO A 167 0.50 0.06 18.20
C PRO A 167 0.51 1.10 19.32
N LEU A 168 1.30 2.18 19.19
CA LEU A 168 1.31 3.26 20.18
C LEU A 168 -0.03 4.00 20.22
N LEU A 169 -0.61 4.31 19.06
CA LEU A 169 -1.92 4.92 18.95
C LEU A 169 -3.03 3.97 19.45
N VAL A 170 -2.92 2.67 19.18
CA VAL A 170 -3.84 1.66 19.77
C VAL A 170 -3.80 1.73 21.30
N MET A 171 -2.61 1.77 21.91
CA MET A 171 -2.46 1.85 23.36
C MET A 171 -2.97 3.18 23.94
N ILE A 172 -2.73 4.30 23.27
CA ILE A 172 -3.25 5.62 23.71
C ILE A 172 -4.78 5.62 23.68
N PHE A 173 -5.39 5.08 22.62
CA PHE A 173 -6.85 4.99 22.54
C PHE A 173 -7.42 4.04 23.60
N ALA A 174 -6.73 2.93 23.89
CA ALA A 174 -7.12 2.00 24.94
C ALA A 174 -7.17 2.64 26.33
N THR A 175 -6.33 3.65 26.61
CA THR A 175 -6.32 4.34 27.91
C THR A 175 -7.22 5.59 27.95
N MET A 176 -7.39 6.30 26.83
CA MET A 176 -8.18 7.53 26.76
C MET A 176 -9.69 7.30 26.53
N THR A 177 -10.07 6.16 25.96
CA THR A 177 -11.47 5.85 25.63
C THR A 177 -11.88 4.53 26.27
N TYR A 178 -12.80 4.57 27.23
CA TYR A 178 -13.39 3.37 27.80
C TYR A 178 -14.69 3.03 27.06
N ASP A 179 -14.55 2.21 26.02
CA ASP A 179 -15.67 1.55 25.32
C ASP A 179 -15.35 0.06 25.22
N PRO A 180 -16.04 -0.81 25.98
CA PRO A 180 -15.82 -2.27 25.95
C PRO A 180 -16.02 -2.90 24.57
N ALA A 181 -16.77 -2.27 23.68
CA ALA A 181 -16.97 -2.73 22.30
C ALA A 181 -15.87 -2.27 21.35
N ALA A 182 -14.98 -1.37 21.79
CA ALA A 182 -13.94 -0.85 20.94
C ALA A 182 -12.83 -1.88 20.68
N PRO A 183 -12.29 -1.94 19.45
CA PRO A 183 -11.29 -2.94 19.08
C PRO A 183 -10.02 -2.86 19.93
N PHE A 184 -9.64 -1.66 20.38
CA PHE A 184 -8.45 -1.43 21.20
C PHE A 184 -8.58 -1.90 22.67
N GLN A 185 -9.76 -2.34 23.11
CA GLN A 185 -9.93 -3.04 24.40
C GLN A 185 -9.74 -4.56 24.27
N SER A 186 -9.62 -5.09 23.04
CA SER A 186 -9.36 -6.50 22.78
C SER A 186 -7.86 -6.80 22.83
N VAL A 187 -7.44 -7.67 23.76
CA VAL A 187 -6.05 -8.16 23.85
C VAL A 187 -5.54 -8.73 22.51
N PRO A 188 -6.31 -9.57 21.78
CA PRO A 188 -5.96 -9.99 20.42
C PRO A 188 -5.65 -8.84 19.45
N PHE A 189 -6.41 -7.74 19.50
CA PHE A 189 -6.20 -6.60 18.62
C PHE A 189 -4.93 -5.81 18.98
N ILE A 190 -4.65 -5.65 20.27
CA ILE A 190 -3.40 -5.04 20.74
C ILE A 190 -2.20 -5.85 20.25
N ILE A 191 -2.21 -7.18 20.45
CA ILE A 191 -1.15 -8.07 19.96
C ILE A 191 -1.02 -7.97 18.45
N PHE A 192 -2.14 -8.00 17.72
CA PHE A 192 -2.16 -7.86 16.27
C PHE A 192 -1.49 -6.55 15.80
N SER A 193 -1.73 -5.43 16.48
CA SER A 193 -1.11 -4.14 16.13
C SER A 193 0.43 -4.16 16.23
N TRP A 194 0.97 -4.84 17.25
CA TRP A 194 2.41 -5.03 17.42
C TRP A 194 2.98 -5.97 16.35
N VAL A 195 2.28 -7.07 16.05
CA VAL A 195 2.67 -8.00 14.99
C VAL A 195 2.72 -7.28 13.64
N VAL A 196 1.73 -6.46 13.32
CA VAL A 196 1.72 -5.64 12.09
C VAL A 196 2.93 -4.70 12.05
N ALA A 197 3.25 -4.01 13.13
CA ALA A 197 4.42 -3.12 13.19
C ALA A 197 5.73 -3.89 12.91
N VAL A 198 5.94 -5.03 13.58
CA VAL A 198 7.13 -5.87 13.39
C VAL A 198 7.23 -6.41 11.96
N LEU A 199 6.14 -6.95 11.41
CA LEU A 199 6.11 -7.47 10.04
C LEU A 199 6.33 -6.36 9.01
N LEU A 200 5.78 -5.16 9.25
CA LEU A 200 5.98 -4.02 8.37
C LEU A 200 7.45 -3.60 8.33
N VAL A 201 8.12 -3.52 9.48
CA VAL A 201 9.57 -3.23 9.53
C VAL A 201 10.37 -4.35 8.84
N TRP A 202 10.05 -5.61 9.11
CA TRP A 202 10.75 -6.76 8.50
C TRP A 202 10.61 -6.82 6.97
N THR A 203 9.44 -6.52 6.43
CA THR A 203 9.22 -6.41 4.98
C THR A 203 9.95 -5.21 4.35
N HIS A 204 10.39 -4.25 5.16
CA HIS A 204 11.18 -3.10 4.76
C HIS A 204 12.70 -3.24 4.97
N ARG A 205 13.20 -4.40 5.43
CA ARG A 205 14.65 -4.63 5.65
C ARG A 205 15.56 -4.22 4.48
N LYS A 206 15.14 -4.47 3.23
CA LYS A 206 15.88 -4.06 2.02
C LYS A 206 15.88 -2.55 1.79
N ASN A 207 14.86 -1.84 2.27
CA ASN A 207 14.78 -0.39 2.23
C ASN A 207 15.61 0.21 3.37
N ILE A 208 15.64 -0.43 4.55
CA ILE A 208 16.50 -0.01 5.66
C ILE A 208 17.97 -0.04 5.24
N GLY A 209 18.42 -1.12 4.58
CA GLY A 209 19.77 -1.18 4.01
C GLY A 209 20.04 -0.01 3.06
N ARG A 210 19.16 0.22 2.10
CA ARG A 210 19.28 1.35 1.15
C ARG A 210 19.22 2.73 1.81
N LEU A 211 18.45 2.91 2.89
CA LEU A 211 18.41 4.15 3.66
C LEU A 211 19.74 4.41 4.36
N ARG A 212 20.29 3.39 5.02
CA ARG A 212 21.61 3.47 5.66
C ARG A 212 22.72 3.76 4.64
N ASP A 213 22.62 3.15 3.47
CA ASP A 213 23.62 3.27 2.41
C ASP A 213 23.38 4.53 1.53
N GLY A 214 22.38 5.37 1.83
CA GLY A 214 22.05 6.58 1.06
C GLY A 214 21.51 6.33 -0.36
N THR A 215 21.17 5.08 -0.71
CA THR A 215 20.70 4.66 -2.04
C THR A 215 19.19 4.44 -2.10
N GLU A 216 18.48 4.66 -0.99
CA GLU A 216 17.02 4.67 -0.99
C GLU A 216 16.53 5.86 -1.81
N SER A 217 15.36 5.71 -2.40
CA SER A 217 15.00 6.57 -3.50
C SER A 217 13.92 7.53 -3.08
N GLN A 218 14.23 8.80 -3.28
CA GLN A 218 13.35 9.90 -3.00
C GLN A 218 12.31 10.02 -4.11
N ILE A 219 11.08 10.34 -3.71
CA ILE A 219 9.98 10.60 -4.63
C ILE A 219 9.48 12.01 -4.40
N TYR A 220 9.69 12.86 -5.42
CA TYR A 220 9.22 14.23 -5.43
C TYR A 220 7.93 14.33 -6.25
N LEU A 221 6.79 14.49 -5.56
CA LEU A 221 5.49 14.62 -6.20
C LEU A 221 5.26 15.99 -6.85
N TRP A 222 5.92 17.03 -6.33
CA TRP A 222 5.59 18.43 -6.59
C TRP A 222 6.64 19.21 -7.38
N LEU A 223 7.87 18.68 -7.50
CA LEU A 223 8.94 19.34 -8.26
C LEU A 223 8.66 19.33 -9.76
N LYS A 224 8.96 20.45 -10.42
CA LYS A 224 8.97 20.54 -11.88
C LYS A 224 10.04 19.61 -12.47
N PRO A 225 9.92 19.18 -13.74
CA PRO A 225 10.91 18.29 -14.37
C PRO A 225 12.35 18.83 -14.32
N GLU A 226 12.51 20.14 -14.44
CA GLU A 226 13.79 20.86 -14.38
C GLU A 226 14.45 20.75 -12.99
N GLU A 227 13.69 21.07 -11.94
CA GLU A 227 14.14 20.99 -10.54
C GLU A 227 14.43 19.54 -10.11
N LYS A 228 13.75 18.54 -10.72
CA LYS A 228 14.05 17.11 -10.48
C LYS A 228 15.39 16.66 -11.04
N ALA A 229 15.86 17.29 -12.12
CA ALA A 229 17.15 16.97 -12.73
C ALA A 229 18.30 17.55 -11.90
N GLU A 230 18.15 18.79 -11.42
CA GLU A 230 19.12 19.49 -10.57
C GLU A 230 19.31 18.78 -9.21
N ASN A 231 18.21 18.40 -8.55
CA ASN A 231 18.25 17.68 -7.26
C ASN A 231 18.82 16.25 -7.35
N LYS A 232 18.91 15.68 -8.57
CA LYS A 232 19.61 14.42 -8.84
C LYS A 232 21.11 14.62 -9.10
N GLY A 233 21.50 15.76 -9.67
CA GLY A 233 22.90 16.11 -9.94
C GLY A 233 23.70 16.35 -8.66
N ASP A 234 23.06 16.91 -7.63
CA ASP A 234 23.71 17.16 -6.33
C ASP A 234 24.03 15.86 -5.54
N ASN A 235 23.30 14.77 -5.84
CA ASN A 235 23.50 13.45 -5.23
C ASN A 235 24.28 12.45 -6.12
N GLY A 236 24.72 12.84 -7.31
CA GLY A 236 25.39 11.95 -8.27
C GLY A 236 26.38 12.69 -9.15
N GLY A 237 27.68 12.45 -8.91
CA GLY A 237 28.79 13.17 -9.52
C GLY A 237 28.75 13.33 -11.05
N GLU A 238 29.53 14.31 -11.53
CA GLU A 238 29.54 14.99 -12.85
C GLU A 238 29.28 14.15 -14.12
N GLY A 239 29.46 12.82 -14.11
CA GLY A 239 29.16 11.95 -15.26
C GLY A 239 27.67 11.80 -15.57
N GLY A 240 26.79 12.01 -14.60
CA GLY A 240 25.33 11.89 -14.76
C GLY A 240 24.69 13.02 -15.57
N LEU A 241 25.18 14.26 -15.43
CA LEU A 241 24.62 15.45 -16.08
C LEU A 241 24.66 15.35 -17.60
N LYS A 242 25.80 14.96 -18.19
CA LYS A 242 25.98 14.88 -19.65
C LYS A 242 25.08 13.81 -20.29
N THR A 243 24.82 12.73 -19.56
CA THR A 243 23.97 11.62 -20.02
C THR A 243 22.48 11.97 -19.89
N LEU A 244 22.10 12.75 -18.88
CA LEU A 244 20.71 13.13 -18.66
C LEU A 244 20.28 14.29 -19.57
N GLU A 245 21.14 15.28 -19.80
CA GLU A 245 20.88 16.37 -20.75
C GLU A 245 20.65 15.83 -22.15
N SER A 246 21.45 14.85 -22.59
CA SER A 246 21.28 14.21 -23.90
C SER A 246 19.97 13.44 -24.01
N VAL A 247 19.53 12.76 -22.95
CA VAL A 247 18.24 12.05 -22.93
C VAL A 247 17.05 13.01 -22.93
N ILE A 248 17.11 14.09 -22.15
CA ILE A 248 16.03 15.11 -22.13
C ILE A 248 15.93 15.83 -23.47
N LYS A 249 17.07 16.18 -24.07
CA LYS A 249 17.12 16.85 -25.37
C LYS A 249 16.58 15.94 -26.48
N ASN A 250 16.87 14.64 -26.43
CA ASN A 250 16.28 13.66 -27.36
C ASN A 250 14.77 13.48 -27.15
N ALA A 251 14.28 13.39 -25.91
CA ALA A 251 12.84 13.24 -25.67
C ALA A 251 12.03 14.47 -26.12
N TYR A 252 12.60 15.67 -25.97
CA TYR A 252 11.99 16.91 -26.45
C TYR A 252 12.04 17.04 -27.97
N TYR A 253 13.10 16.54 -28.59
CA TYR A 253 13.22 16.48 -30.05
C TYR A 253 12.24 15.45 -30.64
N GLU A 254 12.08 14.28 -30.03
CA GLU A 254 11.11 13.27 -30.48
C GLU A 254 9.66 13.73 -30.33
N SER A 255 9.34 14.48 -29.27
CA SER A 255 7.98 15.00 -29.08
C SER A 255 7.64 16.13 -30.06
N SER A 256 8.60 16.99 -30.40
CA SER A 256 8.41 18.06 -31.38
C SER A 256 8.29 17.50 -32.81
N MET A 257 9.04 16.46 -33.15
CA MET A 257 8.93 15.77 -34.45
C MET A 257 7.58 15.05 -34.60
N ARG A 258 7.08 14.39 -33.55
CA ARG A 258 5.74 13.77 -33.57
C ARG A 258 4.61 14.80 -33.73
N ALA A 259 4.72 15.94 -33.06
CA ALA A 259 3.75 17.03 -33.21
C ALA A 259 3.75 17.61 -34.64
N GLN A 260 4.92 17.69 -35.30
CA GLN A 260 5.02 18.14 -36.69
C GLN A 260 4.49 17.10 -37.69
N GLU A 261 4.70 15.80 -37.45
CA GLU A 261 4.14 14.73 -38.29
C GLU A 261 2.61 14.63 -38.15
N GLU A 262 2.07 14.82 -36.96
CA GLU A 262 0.62 14.86 -36.73
C GLU A 262 -0.03 16.07 -37.40
N ALA A 263 0.64 17.24 -37.38
CA ALA A 263 0.18 18.43 -38.09
C ALA A 263 0.15 18.24 -39.62
N LYS A 264 1.12 17.52 -40.20
CA LYS A 264 1.17 17.24 -41.65
C LYS A 264 0.20 16.16 -42.13
N LYS A 265 -0.35 15.33 -41.23
CA LYS A 265 -1.34 14.29 -41.57
C LYS A 265 -2.79 14.79 -41.45
N GLY A 266 -2.98 16.01 -40.95
CA GLY A 266 -4.27 16.66 -40.79
C GLY A 266 -4.62 17.70 -41.89
N GLU A 267 -3.75 17.88 -42.88
CA GLU A 267 -3.97 18.65 -44.12
C GLU A 267 -4.16 17.71 -45.31
#